data_AF-A0AAD4PDC3-F1
#
_entry.id   AF-A0AAD4PDC3-F1
#
_cell.length_a   1.000
_cell.length_b   1.000
_cell.length_c   1.000
_cell.angle_alpha   90.00
_cell.angle_beta   90.00
_cell.angle_gamma   90.00
#
_symmetry.space_group_name_H-M   'P 1'
#
loop_
_entity.id
_entity.type
_entity.pdbx_description
1 polymer ?
#
loop_
_entity_poly.entity_id
_entity_poly.type
_entity_poly.pdbx_seq_one_letter_code
_entity_poly.pdbx_strand_id
1 'polypeptide(L)' 'MEEASFKVGRYSAEERRERIDRYRAKRSRRNFNKTIKYVCRKTLADGRQRVRGRFVRNDEVGDILKASLFQRCEDEDYFW' A
#
# COMPACT_ATOMS: atom_id res chain seq x y z
N MET A 1 -36.47 10.39 19.16
CA MET A 1 -36.64 11.04 17.85
C MET A 1 -35.90 10.15 16.87
N GLU A 2 -36.66 9.35 16.12
CA GLU A 2 -36.19 8.11 15.48
C GLU A 2 -35.31 8.39 14.26
N GLU A 3 -34.10 7.81 14.24
CA GLU A 3 -33.15 7.93 13.14
C GLU A 3 -33.72 7.27 11.88
N ALA A 4 -34.23 8.08 10.96
CA ALA A 4 -34.64 7.62 9.66
C ALA A 4 -33.40 7.21 8.86
N SER A 5 -33.20 5.90 8.73
CA SER A 5 -32.39 5.26 7.68
C SER A 5 -32.43 6.12 6.41
N PHE A 6 -31.28 6.72 6.03
CA PHE A 6 -31.14 7.57 4.85
C PHE A 6 -31.29 6.75 3.55
N LYS A 7 -32.52 6.39 3.22
CA LYS A 7 -32.90 5.95 1.89
C LYS A 7 -32.61 7.16 1.00
N VAL A 8 -31.73 7.02 0.01
CA VAL A 8 -31.35 8.13 -0.89
C VAL A 8 -32.61 8.62 -1.61
N GLY A 9 -33.29 9.59 -1.02
CA GLY A 9 -34.45 10.26 -1.61
C GLY A 9 -34.03 11.08 -2.82
N ARG A 10 -35.01 11.43 -3.66
CA ARG A 10 -34.78 12.40 -4.74
C ARG A 10 -34.39 13.75 -4.10
N TYR A 11 -33.15 14.19 -4.31
CA TYR A 11 -32.67 15.50 -3.84
C TYR A 11 -33.53 16.63 -4.40
N SER A 12 -33.69 17.71 -3.62
CA SER A 12 -34.27 18.94 -4.16
C SER A 12 -33.41 19.47 -5.32
N ALA A 13 -33.98 20.27 -6.20
CA ALA A 13 -33.24 20.82 -7.34
C ALA A 13 -32.01 21.64 -6.90
N GLU A 14 -32.11 22.31 -5.75
CA GLU A 14 -31.04 23.12 -5.16
C GLU A 14 -29.94 22.26 -4.55
N GLU A 15 -30.29 21.26 -3.75
CA GLU A 15 -29.33 20.31 -3.17
C GLU A 15 -28.57 19.54 -4.25
N ARG A 16 -29.26 19.21 -5.36
CA ARG A 16 -28.64 18.55 -6.52
C ARG A 16 -27.63 19.48 -7.20
N ARG A 17 -27.97 20.76 -7.42
CA ARG A 17 -27.04 21.76 -8.00
C ARG A 17 -25.80 21.90 -7.13
N GLU A 18 -25.97 22.08 -5.83
CA GLU A 18 -24.84 22.25 -4.90
C GLU A 18 -23.90 21.03 -4.89
N ARG A 19 -24.44 19.80 -4.91
CA ARG A 19 -23.63 18.57 -5.01
C ARG A 19 -22.87 18.47 -6.34
N ILE A 20 -23.51 18.85 -7.45
CA ILE A 20 -22.88 18.85 -8.77
C ILE A 20 -21.74 19.86 -8.81
N ASP A 21 -21.93 21.05 -8.25
CA ASP A 21 -20.90 22.09 -8.24
C ASP A 21 -19.73 21.71 -7.34
N ARG A 22 -20.01 21.13 -6.16
CA ARG A 22 -18.98 20.54 -5.30
C ARG A 22 -18.18 19.46 -6.02
N TYR A 23 -18.85 18.60 -6.79
CA TYR A 23 -18.19 17.58 -7.60
C TYR A 23 -17.32 18.18 -8.71
N ARG A 24 -17.81 19.17 -9.46
CA ARG A 24 -17.07 19.87 -10.52
C ARG A 24 -15.82 20.55 -9.96
N ALA A 25 -15.97 21.30 -8.87
CA ALA A 25 -14.86 21.97 -8.18
C ALA A 25 -13.84 21.00 -7.58
N LYS A 26 -14.27 19.81 -7.13
CA LYS A 26 -13.34 18.74 -6.69
C LYS A 26 -12.67 18.06 -7.88
N ARG A 27 -13.37 17.90 -9.01
CA ARG A 27 -12.86 17.27 -10.22
C ARG A 27 -11.75 18.08 -10.87
N SER A 28 -11.89 19.40 -10.96
CA SER A 28 -10.86 20.28 -11.52
C SER A 28 -9.57 20.29 -10.69
N ARG A 29 -9.68 20.09 -9.37
CA ARG A 29 -8.54 20.08 -8.43
C ARG A 29 -7.98 18.68 -8.12
N ARG A 30 -8.21 17.69 -8.98
CA ARG A 30 -7.66 16.34 -8.78
C ARG A 30 -6.16 16.35 -9.03
N ASN A 31 -5.41 15.67 -8.17
CA ASN A 31 -3.98 15.44 -8.37
C ASN A 31 -3.78 14.17 -9.20
N PHE A 32 -3.33 14.34 -10.44
CA PHE A 32 -2.97 13.22 -11.33
C PHE A 32 -1.50 12.83 -11.21
N ASN A 33 -0.67 13.78 -10.79
CA ASN A 33 0.73 13.55 -10.54
C ASN A 33 0.92 12.74 -9.26
N LYS A 34 1.95 11.90 -9.23
CA LYS A 34 2.25 11.05 -8.07
C LYS A 34 2.70 11.92 -6.89
N THR A 35 1.89 11.99 -5.84
CA THR A 35 2.24 12.68 -4.60
C THR A 35 2.62 11.69 -3.51
N ILE A 36 3.77 11.93 -2.85
CA ILE A 36 4.21 11.14 -1.70
C ILE A 36 3.72 11.83 -0.42
N LYS A 37 2.59 11.36 0.13
CA LYS A 37 2.00 11.96 1.33
C LYS A 37 2.81 11.65 2.61
N TYR A 38 3.36 10.45 2.71
CA TYR A 38 4.11 9.99 3.88
C TYR A 38 5.57 9.78 3.53
N VAL A 39 6.37 10.84 3.70
CA VAL A 39 7.80 10.82 3.38
C VAL A 39 8.54 9.78 4.22
N CYS A 40 8.23 9.67 5.52
CA CYS A 40 8.85 8.67 6.40
C CYS A 40 8.65 7.22 5.91
N ARG A 41 7.47 6.88 5.36
CA ARG A 41 7.24 5.53 4.81
C ARG A 41 8.00 5.32 3.50
N LYS A 42 8.20 6.38 2.70
CA LYS A 42 8.96 6.34 1.46
C LYS A 42 10.44 6.10 1.74
N THR A 43 11.03 6.85 2.67
CA THR A 43 12.45 6.67 3.05
C THR A 43 12.71 5.27 3.59
N LEU A 44 11.81 4.74 4.43
CA LEU A 44 11.89 3.36 4.90
C LEU A 44 11.78 2.33 3.75
N ALA A 45 10.91 2.55 2.77
CA ALA A 45 10.73 1.65 1.63
C ALA A 45 11.90 1.70 0.63
N ASP A 46 12.61 2.83 0.56
CA ASP A 46 13.75 3.04 -0.33
C ASP A 46 15.04 2.44 0.26
N GLY A 47 15.19 2.42 1.59
CA GLY A 47 16.33 1.78 2.27
C GLY A 47 16.27 0.24 2.36
N ARG A 48 15.14 -0.40 2.07
CA ARG A 48 14.99 -1.87 2.13
C ARG A 48 15.56 -2.55 0.88
N GLN A 49 16.29 -3.65 1.07
CA GLN A 49 16.83 -4.47 -0.02
C GLN A 49 15.71 -5.07 -0.89
N ARG A 50 15.92 -5.06 -2.21
CA ARG A 50 14.99 -5.61 -3.19
C ARG A 50 15.69 -6.54 -4.18
N VAL A 51 15.02 -7.63 -4.56
CA VAL A 51 15.40 -8.51 -5.66
C VAL A 51 14.24 -8.54 -6.66
N ARG A 52 14.51 -8.19 -7.92
CA ARG A 52 13.48 -8.09 -8.99
C ARG A 52 12.26 -7.25 -8.60
N GLY A 53 12.46 -6.17 -7.85
CA GLY A 53 11.42 -5.24 -7.39
C GLY A 53 10.65 -5.66 -6.14
N ARG A 54 10.84 -6.89 -5.64
CA ARG A 54 10.21 -7.41 -4.41
C ARG A 54 11.13 -7.19 -3.21
N PHE A 55 10.57 -6.92 -2.04
CA PHE A 55 11.35 -6.90 -0.81
C PHE A 55 11.78 -8.31 -0.43
N VAL A 56 13.05 -8.45 -0.05
CA VAL A 56 13.60 -9.70 0.46
C VAL A 56 13.10 -9.94 1.89
N ARG A 57 12.87 -11.20 2.26
CA ARG A 57 12.60 -11.58 3.65
C ARG A 57 13.92 -11.70 4.41
N ASN A 58 13.94 -11.30 5.68
CA ASN A 58 15.18 -11.34 6.47
C ASN A 58 15.74 -12.77 6.61
N ASP A 59 14.88 -13.78 6.49
CA ASP A 59 15.27 -15.19 6.51
C ASP A 59 16.17 -15.53 5.30
N GLU A 60 15.84 -15.03 4.10
CA GLU A 60 16.61 -15.27 2.87
C GLU A 60 17.97 -14.57 2.87
N VAL A 61 18.10 -13.39 3.51
CA VAL A 61 19.40 -12.70 3.63
C VAL A 61 20.33 -13.44 4.59
N GLY A 62 19.75 -13.97 5.68
CA GLY A 62 20.44 -14.88 6.59
C GLY A 62 20.83 -16.18 5.88
N ASP A 63 19.96 -16.72 5.03
CA ASP A 63 20.20 -17.99 4.33
C ASP A 63 21.13 -17.86 3.12
N ILE A 64 21.25 -16.70 2.47
CA ILE A 64 22.29 -16.46 1.44
C ILE A 64 23.69 -16.38 2.09
N LEU A 65 23.80 -15.75 3.26
CA LEU A 65 25.04 -15.69 4.05
C LEU A 65 25.33 -17.00 4.78
N LYS A 66 24.30 -17.75 5.19
CA LYS A 66 24.45 -19.09 5.75
C LYS A 66 24.72 -20.11 4.66
N ALA A 67 24.15 -20.03 3.47
CA ALA A 67 24.44 -20.95 2.37
C ALA A 67 25.92 -20.87 1.95
N SER A 68 26.51 -19.67 1.95
CA SER A 68 27.95 -19.51 1.70
C SER A 68 28.84 -20.01 2.85
N LEU A 69 28.33 -20.03 4.09
CA LEU A 69 29.04 -20.57 5.26
C LEU A 69 28.81 -22.09 5.47
N PHE A 70 27.64 -22.59 5.08
CA PHE A 70 27.18 -23.97 5.21
C PHE A 70 27.82 -24.89 4.16
N GLN A 71 28.36 -24.32 3.08
CA GLN A 71 29.14 -25.05 2.07
C GLN A 71 30.47 -25.61 2.59
N ARG A 72 30.81 -25.41 3.88
CA ARG A 72 32.00 -25.96 4.54
C ARG A 72 31.71 -27.17 5.46
N CYS A 73 30.46 -27.54 5.70
CA CYS A 73 30.12 -28.76 6.44
C CYS A 73 29.22 -29.61 5.55
N GLU A 74 29.85 -30.49 4.76
CA GLU A 74 29.13 -31.54 4.06
C GLU A 74 28.40 -32.47 5.04
N ASP A 75 27.33 -33.06 4.53
CA ASP A 75 26.87 -34.41 4.79
C ASP A 75 26.79 -34.85 6.25
N GLU A 76 25.58 -34.89 6.79
CA GLU A 76 25.06 -36.06 7.53
C GLU A 76 23.56 -35.87 7.71
N ASP A 77 22.82 -36.79 7.08
CA ASP A 77 21.61 -37.42 7.58
C ASP A 77 20.60 -36.56 8.35
N TYR A 78 19.42 -36.36 7.77
CA TYR A 78 18.24 -37.06 8.29
C TYR A 78 17.04 -36.91 7.34
N PHE A 79 16.62 -38.06 6.85
CA PHE A 79 15.36 -38.36 6.22
C PHE A 79 14.21 -38.13 7.22
N TRP A 80 13.41 -37.08 7.02
CA TRP A 80 11.99 -36.98 7.42
C TRP A 80 11.32 -35.77 6.75
#